data_AF-L1KTU1-F1
#
_entry.id   AF-L1KTU1-F1
#
_cell.length_a   1.000
_cell.length_b   1.000
_cell.length_c   1.000
_cell.angle_alpha   90.00
_cell.angle_beta   90.00
_cell.angle_gamma   90.00
#
_symmetry.space_group_name_H-M   'P 1'
#
loop_
_entity.id
_entity.type
_entity.pdbx_description
1 polymer ?
#
loop_
_entity_poly.entity_id
_entity_poly.type
_entity_poly.pdbx_seq_one_letter_code
_entity_poly.pdbx_strand_id
1 'polypeptide(L)'
;MFREEKSTASSTRHRHPLAALRAKAGYTHSEYARLIAATHAELGFGHMAARREKVSRWEAGRAVPERTAQLAIAHIHAVPEEEVSRLDWPDWLHLAHGDARQLELPWTTSAVPEAILDAVAARQQTQQGYLLATGWAAKSLAENWLDAMTEELAKSPVGLSHSTPAGPWEPGPEVEPGSVLQACTRLRTLHMFAGKFTAGWLVPASEQELRHLADHFVAVPDVLNNGQGLLTLAAEGLALCGFIARLQGEHVSAQRYYVAGLRCATAAADAETAAAIVTLHAAQYLDLHLHDEATELLTSARTLLSRRRVRVKDPALTALIHAQTARVHAQRGDDLGRKRALLEGRLALSTEPHASRMPILPIRCDSWLQLMDGVTLLELGQPDRALKCFEPVLSEQVPQLRLPPCVRALYLLRAAETQVALGDAAAGAEAVAEAATLLGGVRAAASERVRLALRAYSHLPEVRQLLSSE
;
A
#
# COMPACT_ATOMS: atom_id res chain seq x y z
N MET A 1 -32.18 37.55 7.83
CA MET A 1 -31.27 37.81 6.70
C MET A 1 -29.99 37.03 6.97
N PHE A 2 -30.05 35.72 6.75
CA PHE A 2 -28.98 34.78 7.08
C PHE A 2 -27.99 34.70 5.91
N ARG A 3 -26.72 34.95 6.20
CA ARG A 3 -25.62 34.87 5.25
C ARG A 3 -25.01 33.49 5.38
N GLU A 4 -25.23 32.62 4.40
CA GLU A 4 -24.57 31.33 4.27
C GLU A 4 -23.06 31.53 4.09
N GLU A 5 -22.28 31.20 5.10
CA GLU A 5 -20.85 30.99 4.96
C GLU A 5 -20.61 29.63 4.32
N LYS A 6 -20.21 29.67 3.04
CA LYS A 6 -19.74 28.51 2.28
C LYS A 6 -18.53 27.91 3.00
N SER A 7 -18.74 26.74 3.60
CA SER A 7 -17.70 25.83 4.06
C SER A 7 -16.69 25.57 2.93
N THR A 8 -15.51 26.18 3.03
CA THR A 8 -14.36 25.86 2.19
C THR A 8 -13.64 24.64 2.77
N ALA A 9 -14.25 23.47 2.60
CA ALA A 9 -13.56 22.20 2.72
C ALA A 9 -12.61 22.04 1.51
N SER A 10 -11.35 22.43 1.66
CA SER A 10 -10.31 22.11 0.70
C SER A 10 -9.94 20.63 0.84
N SER A 11 -10.64 19.79 0.08
CA SER A 11 -10.42 18.34 -0.03
C SER A 11 -8.94 18.03 -0.33
N THR A 12 -8.36 17.17 0.49
CA THR A 12 -7.13 16.41 0.22
C THR A 12 -7.20 15.77 -1.17
N ARG A 13 -6.33 16.24 -2.08
CA ARG A 13 -6.26 15.79 -3.48
C ARG A 13 -5.70 14.37 -3.55
N HIS A 14 -6.56 13.40 -3.82
CA HIS A 14 -6.16 12.20 -4.55
C HIS A 14 -5.64 12.67 -5.92
N ARG A 15 -4.33 12.57 -6.16
CA ARG A 15 -3.74 13.09 -7.40
C ARG A 15 -3.94 12.07 -8.51
N HIS A 16 -4.95 12.29 -9.34
CA HIS A 16 -5.17 11.62 -10.62
C HIS A 16 -3.85 11.47 -11.41
N PRO A 17 -3.60 10.37 -12.16
CA PRO A 17 -2.32 10.12 -12.86
C PRO A 17 -1.83 11.30 -13.71
N LEU A 18 -2.75 12.00 -14.38
CA LEU A 18 -2.47 13.24 -15.12
C LEU A 18 -1.81 14.34 -14.26
N ALA A 19 -2.25 14.51 -13.02
CA ALA A 19 -1.70 15.52 -12.11
C ALA A 19 -0.24 15.22 -11.77
N ALA A 20 0.10 13.93 -11.65
CA ALA A 20 1.46 13.48 -11.45
C ALA A 20 2.31 13.65 -12.70
N LEU A 21 1.80 13.28 -13.89
CA LEU A 21 2.51 13.51 -15.16
C LEU A 21 2.82 14.98 -15.38
N ARG A 22 1.83 15.85 -15.17
CA ARG A 22 2.00 17.30 -15.25
C ARG A 22 3.07 17.80 -14.28
N ALA A 23 3.01 17.34 -13.02
CA ALA A 23 3.98 17.75 -11.99
C ALA A 23 5.40 17.23 -12.29
N LYS A 24 5.53 15.99 -12.77
CA LYS A 24 6.80 15.37 -13.20
C LYS A 24 7.42 16.14 -14.36
N ALA A 25 6.60 16.62 -15.29
CA ALA A 25 7.01 17.45 -16.40
C ALA A 25 7.23 18.95 -16.02
N GLY A 26 7.04 19.33 -14.76
CA GLY A 26 7.32 20.67 -14.26
C GLY A 26 6.31 21.76 -14.63
N TYR A 27 5.12 21.39 -15.12
CA TYR A 27 4.13 22.37 -15.61
C TYR A 27 3.10 22.78 -14.55
N THR A 28 2.72 24.05 -14.53
CA THR A 28 1.48 24.52 -13.87
C THR A 28 0.24 24.12 -14.67
N HIS A 29 -0.97 24.17 -14.08
CA HIS A 29 -2.21 23.90 -14.81
C HIS A 29 -2.40 24.77 -16.05
N SER A 30 -2.03 26.04 -15.98
CA SER A 30 -2.16 27.00 -17.09
C SER A 30 -1.16 26.71 -18.21
N GLU A 31 0.09 26.42 -17.86
CA GLU A 31 1.12 26.03 -18.83
C GLU A 31 0.76 24.74 -19.53
N TYR A 32 0.31 23.75 -18.76
CA TYR A 32 -0.10 22.47 -19.31
C TYR A 32 -1.33 22.59 -20.21
N ALA A 33 -2.32 23.41 -19.85
CA ALA A 33 -3.47 23.68 -20.71
C ALA A 33 -3.06 24.33 -22.05
N ARG A 34 -2.06 25.23 -22.02
CA ARG A 34 -1.50 25.83 -23.25
C ARG A 34 -0.74 24.81 -24.07
N LEU A 35 0.08 23.97 -23.44
CA LEU A 35 0.83 22.91 -24.11
C LEU A 35 -0.11 21.92 -24.81
N ILE A 36 -1.17 21.47 -24.13
CA ILE A 36 -2.19 20.60 -24.72
C ILE A 36 -2.87 21.29 -25.90
N ALA A 37 -3.27 22.56 -25.77
CA ALA A 37 -3.93 23.28 -26.85
C ALA A 37 -3.02 23.50 -28.07
N ALA A 38 -1.73 23.78 -27.85
CA ALA A 38 -0.73 23.88 -28.92
C ALA A 38 -0.54 22.53 -29.61
N THR A 39 -0.30 21.46 -28.84
CA THR A 39 -0.14 20.09 -29.37
C THR A 39 -1.40 19.64 -30.13
N HIS A 40 -2.59 19.96 -29.61
CA HIS A 40 -3.86 19.65 -30.27
C HIS A 40 -3.99 20.33 -31.64
N ALA A 41 -3.51 21.57 -31.76
CA ALA A 41 -3.47 22.27 -33.05
C ALA A 41 -2.40 21.69 -33.98
N GLU A 42 -1.21 21.36 -33.46
CA GLU A 42 -0.10 20.75 -34.20
C GLU A 42 -0.47 19.39 -34.78
N LEU A 43 -1.24 18.58 -34.04
CA LEU A 43 -1.76 17.29 -34.50
C LEU A 43 -2.95 17.42 -35.48
N GLY A 44 -3.35 18.65 -35.85
CA GLY A 44 -4.39 18.90 -36.83
C GLY A 44 -5.82 18.75 -36.32
N PHE A 45 -6.04 18.63 -35.00
CA PHE A 45 -7.38 18.53 -34.42
C PHE A 45 -8.10 19.88 -34.27
N GLY A 46 -7.44 20.98 -34.67
CA GLY A 46 -7.98 22.34 -34.62
C GLY A 46 -7.74 23.06 -33.30
N HIS A 47 -8.40 24.21 -33.12
CA HIS A 47 -8.17 25.06 -31.96
C HIS A 47 -8.90 24.57 -30.71
N MET A 48 -8.14 24.41 -29.63
CA MET A 48 -8.65 24.06 -28.31
C MET A 48 -8.47 25.22 -27.33
N ALA A 49 -9.49 25.48 -26.49
CA ALA A 49 -9.38 26.51 -25.45
C ALA A 49 -8.43 26.08 -24.32
N ALA A 50 -7.31 26.81 -24.16
CA ALA A 50 -6.31 26.61 -23.10
C ALA A 50 -6.77 27.18 -21.75
N ARG A 51 -7.71 26.49 -21.08
CA ARG A 51 -8.24 26.89 -19.76
C ARG A 51 -7.72 25.98 -18.66
N ARG A 52 -7.07 26.55 -17.63
CA ARG A 52 -6.57 25.80 -16.46
C ARG A 52 -7.67 24.98 -15.77
N GLU A 53 -8.92 25.48 -15.82
CA GLU A 53 -10.08 24.84 -15.22
C GLU A 53 -10.41 23.49 -15.89
N LYS A 54 -10.09 23.30 -17.19
CA LYS A 54 -10.27 22.00 -17.87
C LYS A 54 -9.32 20.97 -17.26
N VAL A 55 -8.02 21.30 -17.21
CA VAL A 55 -6.99 20.43 -16.62
C VAL A 55 -7.32 20.11 -15.16
N SER A 56 -7.70 21.12 -14.37
CA SER A 56 -8.08 20.90 -12.97
C SER A 56 -9.29 19.98 -12.80
N ARG A 57 -10.25 19.97 -13.73
CA ARG A 57 -11.41 19.06 -13.68
C ARG A 57 -11.03 17.64 -14.08
N TRP A 58 -10.18 17.48 -15.10
CA TRP A 58 -9.63 16.18 -15.49
C TRP A 58 -8.83 15.56 -14.33
N GLU A 59 -7.93 16.33 -13.72
CA GLU A 59 -7.15 15.88 -12.55
C GLU A 59 -7.97 15.59 -11.30
N ALA A 60 -9.21 16.07 -11.22
CA ALA A 60 -10.12 15.77 -10.13
C ALA A 60 -11.06 14.60 -10.44
N GLY A 61 -10.92 13.96 -11.61
CA GLY A 61 -11.82 12.90 -12.08
C GLY A 61 -13.25 13.38 -12.38
N ARG A 62 -13.50 14.71 -12.40
CA ARG A 62 -14.84 15.29 -12.58
C ARG A 62 -15.26 15.43 -14.03
N ALA A 63 -14.31 15.28 -14.96
CA ALA A 63 -14.55 15.34 -16.39
C ALA A 63 -13.53 14.45 -17.10
N VAL A 64 -13.96 13.85 -18.21
CA VAL A 64 -13.08 13.12 -19.12
C VAL A 64 -12.69 14.07 -20.27
N PRO A 65 -11.40 14.21 -20.61
CA PRO A 65 -10.99 14.93 -21.81
C PRO A 65 -11.57 14.28 -23.07
N GLU A 66 -12.01 15.09 -24.01
CA GLU A 66 -12.42 14.62 -25.34
C GLU A 66 -11.29 13.84 -26.01
N ARG A 67 -11.65 12.97 -26.96
CA ARG A 67 -10.72 12.02 -27.58
C ARG A 67 -9.47 12.69 -28.16
N THR A 68 -9.64 13.76 -28.92
CA THR A 68 -8.53 14.51 -29.52
C THR A 68 -7.64 15.18 -28.48
N ALA A 69 -8.20 15.61 -27.35
CA ALA A 69 -7.44 16.12 -26.22
C ALA A 69 -6.63 15.01 -25.53
N GLN A 70 -7.18 13.79 -25.45
CA GLN A 70 -6.44 12.63 -24.95
C GLN A 70 -5.25 12.30 -25.86
N LEU A 71 -5.43 12.30 -27.19
CA LEU A 71 -4.35 12.08 -28.14
C LEU A 71 -3.26 13.15 -28.04
N ALA A 72 -3.63 14.42 -27.85
CA ALA A 72 -2.67 15.48 -27.59
C ALA A 72 -1.89 15.26 -26.28
N ILE A 73 -2.55 14.83 -25.20
CA ILE A 73 -1.89 14.47 -23.95
C ILE A 73 -0.97 13.26 -24.14
N ALA A 74 -1.40 12.25 -24.90
CA ALA A 74 -0.62 11.05 -25.18
C ALA A 74 0.65 11.39 -25.95
N HIS A 75 0.54 12.26 -26.96
CA HIS A 75 1.69 12.77 -27.70
C HIS A 75 2.69 13.50 -26.80
N ILE A 76 2.23 14.37 -25.90
CA ILE A 76 3.10 15.08 -24.93
C ILE A 76 3.91 14.10 -24.07
N HIS A 77 3.32 12.97 -23.70
CA HIS A 77 3.95 11.97 -22.84
C HIS A 77 4.46 10.74 -23.59
N ALA A 78 4.61 10.83 -24.92
CA ALA A 78 5.11 9.77 -25.78
C ALA A 78 4.38 8.42 -25.63
N VAL A 79 3.05 8.45 -25.42
CA VAL A 79 2.20 7.26 -25.44
C VAL A 79 1.65 7.04 -26.86
N PRO A 80 1.79 5.84 -27.45
CA PRO A 80 1.22 5.54 -28.77
C PRO A 80 -0.29 5.73 -28.82
N GLU A 81 -0.82 6.24 -29.94
CA GLU A 81 -2.27 6.46 -30.14
C GLU A 81 -3.10 5.16 -30.06
N GLU A 82 -2.50 4.05 -30.47
CA GLU A 82 -3.09 2.71 -30.38
C GLU A 82 -3.46 2.37 -28.93
N GLU A 83 -2.60 2.72 -27.97
CA GLU A 83 -2.83 2.47 -26.55
C GLU A 83 -3.93 3.34 -25.96
N VAL A 84 -4.00 4.61 -26.39
CA VAL A 84 -5.14 5.48 -26.05
C VAL A 84 -6.45 4.86 -26.56
N SER A 85 -6.42 4.12 -27.67
CA SER A 85 -7.61 3.46 -28.26
C SER A 85 -7.99 2.18 -27.56
N ARG A 86 -6.99 1.46 -27.04
CA ARG A 86 -7.16 0.20 -26.32
C ARG A 86 -7.61 0.41 -24.88
N LEU A 87 -7.15 1.46 -24.23
CA LEU A 87 -7.38 1.75 -22.81
C LEU A 87 -8.19 3.04 -22.65
N ASP A 88 -9.17 3.02 -21.75
CA ASP A 88 -10.00 4.20 -21.47
C ASP A 88 -9.23 5.24 -20.65
N TRP A 89 -9.78 6.47 -20.59
CA TRP A 89 -9.29 7.47 -19.64
C TRP A 89 -9.73 7.09 -18.22
N PRO A 90 -8.84 7.17 -17.21
CA PRO A 90 -7.46 7.65 -17.25
C PRO A 90 -6.39 6.56 -17.39
N ASP A 91 -6.77 5.32 -17.69
CA ASP A 91 -5.93 4.12 -17.56
C ASP A 91 -4.68 4.13 -18.45
N TRP A 92 -4.76 4.66 -19.69
CA TRP A 92 -3.58 4.73 -20.55
C TRP A 92 -2.48 5.67 -20.01
N LEU A 93 -2.79 6.57 -19.07
CA LEU A 93 -1.81 7.49 -18.47
C LEU A 93 -0.74 6.76 -17.65
N HIS A 94 -0.97 5.51 -17.27
CA HIS A 94 0.03 4.69 -16.58
C HIS A 94 1.21 4.33 -17.50
N LEU A 95 0.97 4.24 -18.81
CA LEU A 95 2.01 3.99 -19.82
C LEU A 95 3.00 5.16 -19.91
N ALA A 96 2.50 6.40 -19.78
CA ALA A 96 3.29 7.63 -19.79
C ALA A 96 4.29 7.74 -18.63
N HIS A 97 4.09 6.99 -17.54
CA HIS A 97 5.02 7.01 -16.41
C HIS A 97 6.24 6.08 -16.60
N GLY A 98 6.20 5.18 -17.58
CA GLY A 98 7.21 4.12 -17.77
C GLY A 98 6.99 2.90 -16.88
N ASP A 99 5.85 2.83 -16.20
CA ASP A 99 5.58 1.82 -15.17
C ASP A 99 4.66 0.69 -15.64
N ALA A 100 4.21 0.74 -16.90
CA ALA A 100 3.37 -0.26 -17.55
C ALA A 100 3.93 -1.68 -17.40
N ARG A 101 5.26 -1.80 -17.56
CA ARG A 101 5.97 -3.08 -17.53
C ARG A 101 5.64 -3.90 -16.28
N GLN A 102 5.55 -3.27 -15.11
CA GLN A 102 5.25 -3.98 -13.85
C GLN A 102 3.85 -4.65 -13.85
N LEU A 103 2.87 -3.99 -14.47
CA LEU A 103 1.52 -4.52 -14.60
C LEU A 103 1.42 -5.55 -15.73
N GLU A 104 2.23 -5.40 -16.78
CA GLU A 104 2.23 -6.23 -17.98
C GLU A 104 3.07 -7.51 -17.85
N LEU A 105 3.99 -7.59 -16.88
CA LEU A 105 4.77 -8.81 -16.63
C LEU A 105 3.83 -10.02 -16.50
N PRO A 106 4.17 -11.17 -17.11
CA PRO A 106 3.32 -12.34 -17.03
C PRO A 106 3.31 -12.91 -15.61
N TRP A 107 2.20 -13.56 -15.23
CA TRP A 107 2.06 -14.25 -13.95
C TRP A 107 2.72 -15.63 -13.96
N THR A 108 3.99 -15.69 -14.35
CA THR A 108 4.76 -16.93 -14.48
C THR A 108 5.96 -16.93 -13.54
N THR A 109 6.39 -18.13 -13.14
CA THR A 109 7.59 -18.33 -12.32
C THR A 109 8.85 -17.73 -12.94
N SER A 110 8.98 -17.76 -14.26
CA SER A 110 10.13 -17.18 -14.99
C SER A 110 10.22 -15.65 -14.92
N ALA A 111 9.11 -14.95 -14.67
CA ALA A 111 9.07 -13.49 -14.59
C ALA A 111 9.39 -12.95 -13.18
N VAL A 112 9.49 -13.83 -12.17
CA VAL A 112 9.77 -13.45 -10.78
C VAL A 112 11.06 -12.63 -10.61
N PRO A 113 12.22 -13.01 -11.19
CA PRO A 113 13.45 -12.27 -10.96
C PRO A 113 13.37 -10.84 -11.48
N GLU A 114 12.79 -10.66 -12.67
CA GLU A 114 12.55 -9.35 -13.28
C GLU A 114 11.57 -8.52 -12.45
N ALA A 115 10.48 -9.11 -11.94
CA ALA A 115 9.53 -8.42 -11.08
C ALA A 115 10.18 -7.90 -9.78
N ILE A 116 11.06 -8.69 -9.16
CA ILE A 116 11.80 -8.27 -7.96
C ILE A 116 12.76 -7.12 -8.30
N LEU A 117 13.56 -7.27 -9.36
CA LEU A 117 14.55 -6.27 -9.76
C LEU A 117 13.90 -4.93 -10.13
N ASP A 118 12.81 -4.94 -10.90
CA ASP A 118 12.08 -3.72 -11.24
C ASP A 118 11.47 -3.05 -10.00
N ALA A 119 10.99 -3.83 -9.02
CA ALA A 119 10.43 -3.28 -7.78
C ALA A 119 11.50 -2.58 -6.93
N VAL A 120 12.71 -3.17 -6.80
CA VAL A 120 13.79 -2.60 -5.97
C VAL A 120 14.63 -1.52 -6.68
N ALA A 121 14.61 -1.44 -8.00
CA ALA A 121 15.29 -0.38 -8.75
C ALA A 121 14.55 0.97 -8.68
N ALA A 122 13.23 0.93 -8.50
CA ALA A 122 12.30 2.05 -8.57
C ALA A 122 12.50 3.15 -7.52
N ARG A 123 13.01 2.82 -6.34
CA ARG A 123 13.01 3.73 -5.19
C ARG A 123 13.89 4.98 -5.37
N GLN A 124 14.76 5.00 -6.37
CA GLN A 124 15.59 6.16 -6.69
C GLN A 124 14.79 7.37 -7.22
N GLN A 125 13.49 7.23 -7.45
CA GLN A 125 12.63 8.30 -8.00
C GLN A 125 11.68 8.87 -6.93
N THR A 126 11.52 10.20 -6.97
CA THR A 126 10.86 11.08 -5.99
C THR A 126 9.50 10.59 -5.50
N GLN A 127 9.05 11.04 -4.32
CA GLN A 127 7.72 10.74 -3.79
C GLN A 127 6.60 11.14 -4.77
N GLN A 128 5.98 10.15 -5.42
CA GLN A 128 4.87 10.36 -6.34
C GLN A 128 3.56 9.90 -5.70
N GLY A 129 2.58 10.80 -5.65
CA GLY A 129 1.28 10.57 -5.02
C GLY A 129 0.21 9.97 -5.94
N TYR A 130 0.58 9.21 -6.96
CA TYR A 130 -0.37 8.43 -7.78
C TYR A 130 -0.22 6.93 -7.49
N LEU A 131 -1.12 6.14 -8.06
CA LEU A 131 -1.08 4.68 -8.04
C LEU A 131 -0.84 4.18 -9.47
N LEU A 132 -0.07 3.09 -9.61
CA LEU A 132 0.12 2.35 -10.85
C LEU A 132 -1.18 1.77 -11.41
N ALA A 133 -2.02 1.24 -10.54
CA ALA A 133 -3.29 0.65 -10.90
C ALA A 133 -4.41 1.34 -10.12
N THR A 134 -5.40 1.87 -10.83
CA THR A 134 -6.68 2.40 -10.31
C THR A 134 -7.80 2.01 -11.25
N GLY A 135 -9.07 2.13 -10.83
CA GLY A 135 -10.20 1.87 -11.72
C GLY A 135 -10.12 0.49 -12.41
N TRP A 136 -10.16 0.48 -13.74
CA TRP A 136 -10.12 -0.75 -14.52
C TRP A 136 -8.79 -1.49 -14.36
N ALA A 137 -7.65 -0.78 -14.35
CA ALA A 137 -6.34 -1.42 -14.19
C ALA A 137 -6.22 -2.16 -12.85
N ALA A 138 -6.79 -1.62 -11.76
CA ALA A 138 -6.83 -2.29 -10.46
C ALA A 138 -7.72 -3.55 -10.49
N LYS A 139 -8.88 -3.47 -11.16
CA LYS A 139 -9.78 -4.60 -11.34
C LYS A 139 -9.13 -5.72 -12.17
N SER A 140 -8.56 -5.39 -13.32
CA SER A 140 -7.86 -6.35 -14.17
C SER A 140 -6.65 -6.96 -13.47
N LEU A 141 -5.90 -6.19 -12.68
CA LEU A 141 -4.84 -6.73 -11.84
C LEU A 141 -5.37 -7.80 -10.88
N ALA A 142 -6.49 -7.52 -10.20
CA ALA A 142 -7.11 -8.44 -9.24
C ALA A 142 -7.65 -9.71 -9.91
N GLU A 143 -8.30 -9.57 -11.07
CA GLU A 143 -8.82 -10.69 -11.88
C GLU A 143 -7.67 -11.56 -12.42
N ASN A 144 -6.68 -10.96 -13.08
CA ASN A 144 -5.53 -11.67 -13.65
C ASN A 144 -4.71 -12.38 -12.57
N TRP A 145 -4.50 -11.74 -11.42
CA TRP A 145 -3.84 -12.38 -10.29
C TRP A 145 -4.64 -13.57 -9.78
N LEU A 146 -5.95 -13.42 -9.57
CA LEU A 146 -6.79 -14.49 -9.06
C LEU A 146 -6.80 -15.68 -10.01
N ASP A 147 -6.92 -15.45 -11.31
CA ASP A 147 -6.87 -16.50 -12.35
C ASP A 147 -5.52 -17.22 -12.32
N ALA A 148 -4.41 -16.49 -12.32
CA ALA A 148 -3.08 -17.09 -12.25
C ALA A 148 -2.86 -17.92 -10.97
N MET A 149 -3.27 -17.40 -9.80
CA MET A 149 -3.25 -18.17 -8.54
C MET A 149 -4.09 -19.45 -8.65
N THR A 150 -5.25 -19.38 -9.32
CA THR A 150 -6.12 -20.54 -9.53
C THR A 150 -5.40 -21.62 -10.31
N GLU A 151 -4.74 -21.22 -11.39
CA GLU A 151 -4.04 -22.11 -12.29
C GLU A 151 -2.84 -22.78 -11.57
N GLU A 152 -2.04 -22.00 -10.84
CA GLU A 152 -0.90 -22.53 -10.08
C GLU A 152 -1.32 -23.48 -8.95
N LEU A 153 -2.42 -23.17 -8.24
CA LEU A 153 -3.01 -24.08 -7.26
C LEU A 153 -3.61 -25.36 -7.89
N ALA A 154 -3.99 -25.31 -9.16
CA ALA A 154 -4.48 -26.47 -9.89
C ALA A 154 -3.33 -27.41 -10.28
N LYS A 155 -2.19 -26.84 -10.71
CA LYS A 155 -0.94 -27.54 -11.08
C LYS A 155 -0.23 -28.16 -9.88
N SER A 156 -0.29 -27.49 -8.72
CA SER A 156 0.37 -27.97 -7.51
C SER A 156 -0.23 -29.29 -7.02
N PRO A 157 0.58 -30.35 -6.82
CA PRO A 157 0.08 -31.65 -6.37
C PRO A 157 -0.57 -31.51 -4.98
N VAL A 158 -1.80 -32.03 -4.87
CA VAL A 158 -2.54 -32.08 -3.60
C VAL A 158 -1.78 -32.98 -2.63
N GLY A 159 -1.12 -32.39 -1.62
CA GLY A 159 -0.52 -33.15 -0.52
C GLY A 159 0.89 -32.75 -0.11
N LEU A 160 1.61 -31.92 -0.85
CA LEU A 160 2.91 -31.39 -0.40
C LEU A 160 2.71 -30.11 0.41
N SER A 161 2.15 -30.24 1.60
CA SER A 161 2.23 -29.18 2.62
C SER A 161 3.52 -29.38 3.40
N HIS A 162 4.61 -28.79 2.93
CA HIS A 162 5.86 -28.73 3.69
C HIS A 162 6.33 -27.29 3.82
N SER A 163 5.56 -26.50 4.55
CA SER A 163 6.17 -25.55 5.47
C SER A 163 6.45 -26.32 6.76
N THR A 164 7.55 -27.05 6.81
CA THR A 164 8.11 -27.47 8.10
C THR A 164 8.28 -26.19 8.91
N PRO A 165 7.78 -26.09 10.15
CA PRO A 165 8.20 -25.00 11.02
C PRO A 165 9.72 -25.07 11.02
N ALA A 166 10.39 -23.99 10.64
CA ALA A 166 11.82 -23.93 10.87
C ALA A 166 11.99 -24.22 12.37
N GLY A 167 12.61 -25.37 12.68
CA GLY A 167 13.00 -25.67 14.04
C GLY A 167 13.94 -24.58 14.55
N PRO A 168 14.33 -24.62 15.83
CA PRO A 168 15.46 -23.83 16.30
C PRO A 168 16.60 -23.95 15.30
N TRP A 169 17.12 -22.81 14.83
CA TRP A 169 18.26 -22.75 13.93
C TRP A 169 19.38 -23.66 14.44
N GLU A 170 19.61 -24.78 13.77
CA GLU A 170 20.84 -25.55 13.94
C GLU A 170 21.87 -25.00 12.95
N PRO A 171 23.09 -24.67 13.41
CA PRO A 171 24.14 -24.20 12.53
C PRO A 171 24.51 -25.32 11.55
N GLY A 172 24.12 -25.14 10.28
CA GLY A 172 24.62 -25.95 9.18
C GLY A 172 26.11 -25.71 8.91
N PRO A 173 26.74 -26.51 8.03
CA PRO A 173 28.15 -26.33 7.66
C PRO A 173 28.41 -24.90 7.16
N GLU A 174 29.65 -24.41 7.34
CA GLU A 174 30.07 -23.05 7.01
C GLU A 174 29.44 -22.56 5.70
N VAL A 175 28.53 -21.60 5.84
CA VAL A 175 27.79 -21.06 4.71
C VAL A 175 28.72 -20.09 3.98
N GLU A 176 29.04 -20.38 2.72
CA GLU A 176 29.88 -19.52 1.86
C GLU A 176 29.39 -18.06 1.90
N PRO A 177 30.28 -17.08 2.15
CA PRO A 177 29.98 -15.66 2.10
C PRO A 177 29.31 -15.26 0.77
N GLY A 178 28.13 -14.64 0.86
CA GLY A 178 27.38 -14.20 -0.33
C GLY A 178 26.44 -15.25 -0.94
N SER A 179 26.29 -16.42 -0.31
CA SER A 179 25.29 -17.41 -0.75
C SER A 179 23.84 -16.97 -0.49
N VAL A 180 22.93 -17.60 -1.23
CA VAL A 180 21.46 -17.43 -1.08
C VAL A 180 20.98 -17.73 0.32
N LEU A 181 21.54 -18.76 0.95
CA LEU A 181 21.17 -19.16 2.30
C LEU A 181 21.47 -18.05 3.31
N GLN A 182 22.57 -17.29 3.13
CA GLN A 182 22.84 -16.09 3.92
C GLN A 182 21.83 -14.99 3.64
N ALA A 183 21.52 -14.71 2.37
CA ALA A 183 20.51 -13.70 2.02
C ALA A 183 19.13 -14.04 2.64
N CYS A 184 18.72 -15.30 2.59
CA CYS A 184 17.49 -15.78 3.22
C CYS A 184 17.52 -15.64 4.74
N THR A 185 18.64 -16.00 5.37
CA THR A 185 18.81 -15.88 6.82
C THR A 185 18.76 -14.43 7.26
N ARG A 186 19.39 -13.52 6.50
CA ARG A 186 19.34 -12.07 6.74
C ARG A 186 17.92 -11.54 6.54
N LEU A 187 17.24 -11.87 5.45
CA LEU A 187 15.88 -11.40 5.19
C LEU A 187 14.88 -11.90 6.25
N ARG A 188 14.97 -13.17 6.68
CA ARG A 188 14.17 -13.70 7.81
C ARG A 188 14.48 -12.97 9.11
N THR A 189 15.75 -12.72 9.40
CA THR A 189 16.19 -11.96 10.58
C THR A 189 15.62 -10.54 10.54
N LEU A 190 15.67 -9.87 9.39
CA LEU A 190 15.09 -8.55 9.17
C LEU A 190 13.57 -8.56 9.42
N HIS A 191 12.84 -9.59 8.99
CA HIS A 191 11.41 -9.72 9.26
C HIS A 191 11.12 -9.94 10.76
N MET A 192 11.81 -10.91 11.38
CA MET A 192 11.62 -11.23 12.81
C MET A 192 11.94 -10.05 13.72
N PHE A 193 12.95 -9.26 13.36
CA PHE A 193 13.41 -8.12 14.13
C PHE A 193 13.04 -6.78 13.50
N ALA A 194 12.08 -6.73 12.57
CA ALA A 194 11.52 -5.48 12.07
C ALA A 194 11.04 -4.60 13.24
N GLY A 195 10.63 -5.23 14.35
CA GLY A 195 10.32 -4.58 15.63
C GLY A 195 11.48 -3.88 16.35
N LYS A 196 12.71 -4.04 15.90
CA LYS A 196 13.94 -3.50 16.52
C LYS A 196 14.67 -2.48 15.63
N PHE A 197 14.25 -2.33 14.39
CA PHE A 197 14.87 -1.46 13.42
C PHE A 197 13.91 -0.37 12.98
N THR A 198 14.46 0.80 12.64
CA THR A 198 13.70 1.89 12.05
C THR A 198 13.43 1.61 10.58
N ALA A 199 12.36 2.20 10.05
CA ALA A 199 11.98 2.06 8.64
C ALA A 199 13.11 2.48 7.68
N GLY A 200 13.87 3.51 8.04
CA GLY A 200 14.96 4.05 7.23
C GLY A 200 16.15 3.08 7.04
N TRP A 201 16.35 2.17 7.98
CA TRP A 201 17.38 1.14 7.87
C TRP A 201 16.84 -0.17 7.29
N LEU A 202 15.62 -0.55 7.68
CA LEU A 202 15.02 -1.83 7.32
C LEU A 202 14.81 -1.99 5.81
N VAL A 203 14.34 -0.95 5.12
CA VAL A 203 14.03 -1.10 3.69
C VAL A 203 15.27 -1.23 2.81
N PRO A 204 16.31 -0.39 2.90
CA PRO A 204 17.52 -0.58 2.09
C PRO A 204 18.16 -1.96 2.32
N ALA A 205 18.15 -2.46 3.57
CA ALA A 205 18.63 -3.79 3.89
C ALA A 205 17.78 -4.89 3.22
N SER A 206 16.45 -4.79 3.32
CA SER A 206 15.54 -5.74 2.65
C SER A 206 15.67 -5.70 1.12
N GLU A 207 15.75 -4.51 0.51
CA GLU A 207 15.95 -4.34 -0.94
C GLU A 207 17.26 -4.96 -1.43
N GLN A 208 18.34 -4.85 -0.63
CA GLN A 208 19.60 -5.50 -0.95
C GLN A 208 19.47 -7.02 -0.97
N GLU A 209 18.84 -7.62 0.04
CA GLU A 209 18.65 -9.08 0.05
C GLU A 209 17.70 -9.57 -1.04
N LEU A 210 16.64 -8.81 -1.34
CA LEU A 210 15.74 -9.11 -2.46
C LEU A 210 16.47 -9.09 -3.80
N ARG A 211 17.39 -8.13 -4.01
CA ARG A 211 18.24 -8.08 -5.21
C ARG A 211 19.14 -9.31 -5.31
N HIS A 212 19.81 -9.69 -4.21
CA HIS A 212 20.63 -10.91 -4.20
C HIS A 212 19.82 -12.18 -4.51
N LEU A 213 18.58 -12.28 -4.00
CA LEU A 213 17.68 -13.39 -4.33
C LEU A 213 17.30 -13.40 -5.81
N ALA A 214 16.97 -12.24 -6.37
CA ALA A 214 16.64 -12.12 -7.79
C ALA A 214 17.82 -12.47 -8.70
N ASP A 215 19.01 -11.94 -8.41
CA ASP A 215 20.24 -12.24 -9.13
C ASP A 215 20.56 -13.75 -9.09
N HIS A 216 20.30 -14.39 -7.95
CA HIS A 216 20.45 -15.84 -7.85
C HIS A 216 19.43 -16.60 -8.71
N PHE A 217 18.16 -16.19 -8.72
CA PHE A 217 17.16 -16.81 -9.58
C PHE A 217 17.49 -16.66 -11.07
N VAL A 218 18.11 -15.55 -11.47
CA VAL A 218 18.64 -15.37 -12.83
C VAL A 218 19.79 -16.34 -13.10
N ALA A 219 20.72 -16.47 -12.15
CA ALA A 219 21.88 -17.35 -12.30
C ALA A 219 21.53 -18.84 -12.28
N VAL A 220 20.51 -19.24 -11.51
CA VAL A 220 20.10 -20.64 -11.33
C VAL A 220 18.56 -20.77 -11.45
N PRO A 221 18.00 -20.72 -12.68
CA PRO A 221 16.55 -20.72 -12.89
C PRO A 221 15.82 -21.94 -12.31
N ASP A 222 16.48 -23.10 -12.24
CA ASP A 222 15.88 -24.34 -11.68
C ASP A 222 15.48 -24.21 -10.20
N VAL A 223 16.11 -23.29 -9.46
CA VAL A 223 15.78 -23.00 -8.06
C VAL A 223 14.37 -22.41 -7.94
N LEU A 224 13.88 -21.70 -8.95
CA LEU A 224 12.51 -21.17 -8.94
C LEU A 224 11.46 -22.29 -8.93
N ASN A 225 11.74 -23.41 -9.60
CA ASN A 225 10.80 -24.53 -9.72
C ASN A 225 10.70 -25.37 -8.44
N ASN A 226 11.76 -25.37 -7.62
CA ASN A 226 11.84 -26.18 -6.40
C ASN A 226 11.94 -25.34 -5.11
N GLY A 227 11.94 -24.01 -5.24
CA GLY A 227 12.25 -23.05 -4.19
C GLY A 227 11.04 -22.33 -3.59
N GLN A 228 9.91 -23.02 -3.36
CA GLN A 228 8.68 -22.41 -2.82
C GLN A 228 8.95 -21.57 -1.56
N GLY A 229 9.75 -22.08 -0.63
CA GLY A 229 10.11 -21.34 0.60
C GLY A 229 10.94 -20.08 0.35
N LEU A 230 11.71 -20.01 -0.74
CA LEU A 230 12.46 -18.81 -1.14
C LEU A 230 11.52 -17.78 -1.76
N LEU A 231 10.59 -18.23 -2.59
CA LEU A 231 9.57 -17.40 -3.21
C LEU A 231 8.62 -16.80 -2.17
N THR A 232 8.15 -17.59 -1.20
CA THR A 232 7.37 -17.09 -0.05
C THR A 232 8.16 -16.05 0.74
N LEU A 233 9.44 -16.31 1.02
CA LEU A 233 10.29 -15.36 1.76
C LEU A 233 10.48 -14.04 0.99
N ALA A 234 10.69 -14.10 -0.32
CA ALA A 234 10.76 -12.92 -1.17
C ALA A 234 9.42 -12.14 -1.17
N ALA A 235 8.29 -12.86 -1.24
CA ALA A 235 6.96 -12.28 -1.17
C ALA A 235 6.73 -11.51 0.15
N GLU A 236 7.11 -12.10 1.28
CA GLU A 236 7.04 -11.45 2.59
C GLU A 236 7.91 -10.19 2.67
N GLY A 237 9.13 -10.23 2.11
CA GLY A 237 10.05 -9.10 2.12
C GLY A 237 9.57 -7.94 1.26
N LEU A 238 9.00 -8.24 0.10
CA LEU A 238 8.34 -7.26 -0.74
C LEU A 238 7.12 -6.66 -0.02
N ALA A 239 6.30 -7.48 0.65
CA ALA A 239 5.15 -6.99 1.41
C ALA A 239 5.55 -6.01 2.53
N LEU A 240 6.66 -6.28 3.23
CA LEU A 240 7.24 -5.39 4.24
C LEU A 240 7.71 -4.07 3.62
N CYS A 241 8.45 -4.12 2.51
CA CYS A 241 8.87 -2.92 1.78
C CYS A 241 7.66 -2.09 1.32
N GLY A 242 6.63 -2.76 0.79
CA GLY A 242 5.37 -2.15 0.39
C GLY A 242 4.63 -1.49 1.55
N PHE A 243 4.57 -2.12 2.72
CA PHE A 243 3.97 -1.54 3.92
C PHE A 243 4.67 -0.24 4.33
N ILE A 244 6.01 -0.22 4.32
CA ILE A 244 6.78 0.96 4.70
C ILE A 244 6.65 2.07 3.66
N ALA A 245 6.72 1.74 2.37
CA ALA A 245 6.48 2.70 1.29
C ALA A 245 5.08 3.32 1.37
N ARG A 246 4.05 2.51 1.69
CA ARG A 246 2.68 3.01 1.93
C ARG A 246 2.64 3.98 3.11
N LEU A 247 3.30 3.66 4.22
CA LEU A 247 3.38 4.54 5.40
C LEU A 247 4.03 5.89 5.06
N GLN A 248 5.03 5.88 4.18
CA GLN A 248 5.71 7.06 3.66
C GLN A 248 4.87 7.87 2.66
N GLY A 249 3.76 7.32 2.15
CA GLY A 249 3.00 7.91 1.05
C GLY A 249 3.62 7.69 -0.34
N GLU A 250 4.62 6.82 -0.45
CA GLU A 250 5.23 6.41 -1.71
C GLU A 250 4.35 5.33 -2.36
N HIS A 251 3.16 5.75 -2.78
CA HIS A 251 2.10 4.83 -3.20
C HIS A 251 2.46 4.04 -4.45
N VAL A 252 3.15 4.65 -5.41
CA VAL A 252 3.67 3.95 -6.59
C VAL A 252 4.63 2.82 -6.18
N SER A 253 5.63 3.12 -5.36
CA SER A 253 6.61 2.15 -4.88
C SER A 253 5.95 1.02 -4.09
N ALA A 254 4.98 1.36 -3.23
CA ALA A 254 4.22 0.37 -2.49
C ALA A 254 3.45 -0.59 -3.41
N GLN A 255 2.81 -0.10 -4.48
CA GLN A 255 2.15 -0.96 -5.45
C GLN A 255 3.13 -1.86 -6.20
N ARG A 256 4.32 -1.35 -6.57
CA ARG A 256 5.38 -2.17 -7.20
C ARG A 256 5.76 -3.34 -6.31
N TYR A 257 6.00 -3.06 -5.04
CA TYR A 257 6.32 -4.08 -4.05
C TYR A 257 5.19 -5.09 -3.87
N TYR A 258 3.94 -4.64 -3.75
CA TYR A 258 2.81 -5.55 -3.61
C TYR A 258 2.61 -6.42 -4.84
N VAL A 259 2.67 -5.86 -6.06
CA VAL A 259 2.51 -6.62 -7.31
C VAL A 259 3.63 -7.64 -7.49
N ALA A 260 4.90 -7.26 -7.25
CA ALA A 260 6.01 -8.21 -7.28
C ALA A 260 5.86 -9.30 -6.21
N GLY A 261 5.43 -8.94 -5.00
CA GLY A 261 5.18 -9.89 -3.91
C GLY A 261 4.07 -10.89 -4.24
N LEU A 262 3.02 -10.44 -4.92
CA LEU A 262 1.96 -11.31 -5.42
C LEU A 262 2.51 -12.30 -6.44
N ARG A 263 3.35 -11.87 -7.39
CA ARG A 263 3.98 -12.78 -8.37
C ARG A 263 4.83 -13.85 -7.68
N CYS A 264 5.62 -13.46 -6.68
CA CYS A 264 6.40 -14.41 -5.88
C CYS A 264 5.48 -15.43 -5.17
N ALA A 265 4.41 -14.97 -4.51
CA ALA A 265 3.47 -15.85 -3.82
C ALA A 265 2.68 -16.75 -4.79
N THR A 266 2.35 -16.26 -5.99
CA THR A 266 1.73 -17.03 -7.08
C THR A 266 2.65 -18.13 -7.57
N ALA A 267 3.91 -17.81 -7.88
CA ALA A 267 4.91 -18.80 -8.29
C ALA A 267 5.19 -19.84 -7.18
N ALA A 268 5.05 -19.45 -5.90
CA ALA A 268 5.15 -20.38 -4.77
C ALA A 268 3.90 -21.25 -4.55
N ALA A 269 2.79 -20.97 -5.26
CA ALA A 269 1.46 -21.49 -4.97
C ALA A 269 1.01 -21.26 -3.50
N ASP A 270 1.50 -20.18 -2.87
CA ASP A 270 1.23 -19.83 -1.48
C ASP A 270 0.02 -18.90 -1.38
N ALA A 271 -1.17 -19.52 -1.36
CA ALA A 271 -2.45 -18.80 -1.34
C ALA A 271 -2.63 -17.92 -0.09
N GLU A 272 -2.08 -18.33 1.05
CA GLU A 272 -2.26 -17.61 2.31
C GLU A 272 -1.42 -16.33 2.32
N THR A 273 -0.14 -16.42 1.92
CA THR A 273 0.73 -15.26 1.73
C THR A 273 0.20 -14.33 0.63
N ALA A 274 -0.27 -14.88 -0.50
CA ALA A 274 -0.85 -14.07 -1.57
C ALA A 274 -2.09 -13.27 -1.10
N ALA A 275 -3.00 -13.92 -0.36
CA ALA A 275 -4.18 -13.25 0.21
C ALA A 275 -3.80 -12.17 1.25
N ALA A 276 -2.77 -12.41 2.06
CA ALA A 276 -2.24 -11.42 2.99
C ALA A 276 -1.71 -10.18 2.25
N ILE A 277 -0.92 -10.38 1.18
CA ILE A 277 -0.37 -9.28 0.38
C ILE A 277 -1.47 -8.49 -0.33
N VAL A 278 -2.47 -9.14 -0.93
CA VAL A 278 -3.63 -8.45 -1.52
C VAL A 278 -4.39 -7.63 -0.48
N THR A 279 -4.53 -8.14 0.75
CA THR A 279 -5.22 -7.42 1.82
C THR A 279 -4.42 -6.20 2.30
N LEU A 280 -3.08 -6.29 2.35
CA LEU A 280 -2.20 -5.14 2.61
C LEU A 280 -2.26 -4.11 1.47
N HIS A 281 -2.34 -4.57 0.22
CA HIS A 281 -2.53 -3.73 -0.94
C HIS A 281 -3.89 -3.00 -0.90
N ALA A 282 -4.98 -3.68 -0.52
CA ALA A 282 -6.28 -3.04 -0.33
C ALA A 282 -6.24 -1.91 0.73
N ALA A 283 -5.46 -2.08 1.80
CA ALA A 283 -5.28 -1.05 2.83
C ALA A 283 -4.67 0.26 2.27
N GLN A 284 -3.85 0.16 1.22
CA GLN A 284 -3.30 1.31 0.51
C GLN A 284 -4.36 2.12 -0.23
N TYR A 285 -5.26 1.44 -0.96
CA TYR A 285 -6.38 2.10 -1.63
C TYR A 285 -7.29 2.80 -0.61
N LEU A 286 -7.52 2.17 0.54
CA LEU A 286 -8.29 2.75 1.64
C LEU A 286 -7.63 4.01 2.24
N ASP A 287 -6.30 4.09 2.31
CA ASP A 287 -5.62 5.33 2.73
C ASP A 287 -5.87 6.49 1.76
N LEU A 288 -6.24 6.17 0.52
CA LEU A 288 -6.58 7.09 -0.56
C LEU A 288 -8.08 7.15 -0.85
N HIS A 289 -8.94 6.68 0.06
CA HIS A 289 -10.41 6.69 -0.11
C HIS A 289 -10.95 6.00 -1.37
N LEU A 290 -10.14 5.13 -2.00
CA LEU A 290 -10.48 4.32 -3.17
C LEU A 290 -11.12 3.00 -2.72
N HIS A 291 -12.27 3.11 -2.07
CA HIS A 291 -12.91 1.99 -1.39
C HIS A 291 -13.56 0.97 -2.34
N ASP A 292 -13.83 1.34 -3.59
CA ASP A 292 -14.31 0.41 -4.62
C ASP A 292 -13.19 -0.53 -5.08
N GLU A 293 -12.01 -0.01 -5.41
CA GLU A 293 -10.83 -0.84 -5.72
C GLU A 293 -10.40 -1.72 -4.54
N ALA A 294 -10.48 -1.18 -3.32
CA ALA A 294 -10.23 -1.96 -2.11
C ALA A 294 -11.26 -3.11 -1.96
N THR A 295 -12.53 -2.87 -2.30
CA THR A 295 -13.58 -3.89 -2.25
C THR A 295 -13.30 -5.02 -3.25
N GLU A 296 -12.85 -4.70 -4.46
CA GLU A 296 -12.49 -5.70 -5.47
C GLU A 296 -11.36 -6.60 -4.98
N LEU A 297 -10.26 -6.02 -4.47
CA LEU A 297 -9.12 -6.78 -3.93
C LEU A 297 -9.52 -7.67 -2.74
N LEU A 298 -10.30 -7.14 -1.79
CA LEU A 298 -10.78 -7.91 -0.65
C LEU A 298 -11.72 -9.05 -1.07
N THR A 299 -12.54 -8.83 -2.10
CA THR A 299 -13.42 -9.85 -2.68
C THR A 299 -12.61 -10.96 -3.35
N SER A 300 -11.56 -10.61 -4.11
CA SER A 300 -10.65 -11.59 -4.71
C SER A 300 -9.89 -12.40 -3.66
N ALA A 301 -9.40 -11.77 -2.58
CA ALA A 301 -8.78 -12.47 -1.46
C ALA A 301 -9.75 -13.47 -0.80
N ARG A 302 -10.98 -13.06 -0.49
CA ARG A 302 -12.01 -13.94 0.08
C ARG A 302 -12.38 -15.09 -0.86
N THR A 303 -12.49 -14.80 -2.15
CA THR A 303 -12.78 -15.80 -3.19
C THR A 303 -11.68 -16.86 -3.23
N LEU A 304 -10.42 -16.44 -3.22
CA LEU A 304 -9.27 -17.35 -3.14
C LEU A 304 -9.33 -18.24 -1.88
N LEU A 305 -9.53 -17.65 -0.71
CA LEU A 305 -9.55 -18.37 0.57
C LEU A 305 -10.77 -19.30 0.73
N SER A 306 -11.87 -19.03 0.02
CA SER A 306 -13.08 -19.89 0.04
C SER A 306 -12.90 -21.21 -0.72
N ARG A 307 -11.84 -21.35 -1.50
CA ARG A 307 -11.61 -22.54 -2.33
C ARG A 307 -11.20 -23.73 -1.46
N ARG A 308 -11.77 -24.89 -1.77
CA ARG A 308 -11.56 -26.15 -1.03
C ARG A 308 -10.09 -26.54 -0.80
N ARG A 309 -9.19 -26.16 -1.71
CA ARG A 309 -7.74 -26.47 -1.62
C ARG A 309 -6.98 -25.52 -0.69
N VAL A 310 -7.56 -24.39 -0.29
CA VAL A 310 -6.89 -23.38 0.54
C VAL A 310 -7.31 -23.58 1.99
N ARG A 311 -6.32 -23.76 2.86
CA ARG A 311 -6.53 -23.82 4.31
C ARG A 311 -5.87 -22.61 4.95
N VAL A 312 -6.68 -21.73 5.53
CA VAL A 312 -6.18 -20.63 6.36
C VAL A 312 -5.62 -21.22 7.65
N LYS A 313 -4.34 -21.00 7.91
CA LYS A 313 -3.62 -21.50 9.09
C LYS A 313 -3.54 -20.43 10.17
N ASP A 314 -3.44 -19.16 9.78
CA ASP A 314 -3.33 -18.01 10.67
C ASP A 314 -4.65 -17.22 10.75
N PRO A 315 -5.37 -17.26 11.90
CA PRO A 315 -6.61 -16.50 12.07
C PRO A 315 -6.44 -14.98 11.93
N ALA A 316 -5.21 -14.46 12.09
CA ALA A 316 -4.91 -13.04 11.88
C ALA A 316 -5.21 -12.59 10.44
N LEU A 317 -5.11 -13.48 9.44
CA LEU A 317 -5.42 -13.14 8.05
C LEU A 317 -6.91 -12.83 7.89
N THR A 318 -7.77 -13.72 8.38
CA THR A 318 -9.23 -13.52 8.36
C THR A 318 -9.61 -12.27 9.14
N ALA A 319 -9.00 -12.04 10.30
CA ALA A 319 -9.20 -10.83 11.08
C ALA A 319 -8.77 -9.55 10.33
N LEU A 320 -7.64 -9.59 9.61
CA LEU A 320 -7.16 -8.48 8.79
C LEU A 320 -8.12 -8.15 7.64
N ILE A 321 -8.62 -9.16 6.92
CA ILE A 321 -9.61 -8.99 5.84
C ILE A 321 -10.86 -8.30 6.38
N HIS A 322 -11.37 -8.75 7.52
CA HIS A 322 -12.54 -8.15 8.16
C HIS A 322 -12.28 -6.73 8.67
N ALA A 323 -11.09 -6.44 9.20
CA ALA A 323 -10.72 -5.10 9.63
C ALA A 323 -10.63 -4.12 8.44
N GLN A 324 -10.10 -4.54 7.28
CA GLN A 324 -10.13 -3.70 6.06
C GLN A 324 -11.55 -3.59 5.48
N THR A 325 -12.37 -4.64 5.57
CA THR A 325 -13.79 -4.59 5.19
C THR A 325 -14.55 -3.57 6.06
N ALA A 326 -14.24 -3.50 7.36
CA ALA A 326 -14.81 -2.49 8.25
C ALA A 326 -14.45 -1.06 7.81
N ARG A 327 -13.23 -0.83 7.34
CA ARG A 327 -12.82 0.46 6.73
C ARG A 327 -13.60 0.79 5.47
N VAL A 328 -13.83 -0.18 4.58
CA VAL A 328 -14.70 0.01 3.40
C VAL A 328 -16.09 0.49 3.85
N HIS A 329 -16.72 -0.19 4.82
CA HIS A 329 -18.02 0.23 5.35
C HIS A 329 -17.98 1.62 5.98
N ALA A 330 -16.95 1.92 6.77
CA ALA A 330 -16.76 3.23 7.38
C ALA A 330 -16.66 4.37 6.35
N GLN A 331 -15.85 4.20 5.31
CA GLN A 331 -15.68 5.19 4.25
C GLN A 331 -16.96 5.39 3.42
N ARG A 332 -17.87 4.41 3.42
CA ARG A 332 -19.23 4.51 2.83
C ARG A 332 -20.29 5.06 3.79
N GLY A 333 -19.94 5.37 5.04
CA GLY A 333 -20.89 5.84 6.06
C GLY A 333 -21.73 4.74 6.73
N ASP A 334 -21.39 3.46 6.52
CA ASP A 334 -22.15 2.31 7.04
C ASP A 334 -21.59 1.82 8.39
N ASP A 335 -22.03 2.44 9.49
CA ASP A 335 -21.60 2.05 10.86
C ASP A 335 -22.06 0.63 11.25
N LEU A 336 -23.18 0.15 10.71
CA LEU A 336 -23.68 -1.21 11.01
C LEU A 336 -22.81 -2.28 10.35
N GLY A 337 -22.51 -2.13 9.06
CA GLY A 337 -21.60 -3.02 8.33
C GLY A 337 -20.21 -3.02 8.94
N ARG A 338 -19.71 -1.84 9.35
CA ARG A 338 -18.43 -1.68 10.05
C ARG A 338 -18.37 -2.48 11.36
N LYS A 339 -19.37 -2.33 12.23
CA LYS A 339 -19.45 -3.09 13.50
C LYS A 339 -19.53 -4.58 13.28
N ARG A 340 -20.33 -5.02 12.30
CA ARG A 340 -20.46 -6.42 11.93
C ARG A 340 -19.13 -6.99 11.47
N ALA A 341 -18.43 -6.29 10.58
CA ALA A 341 -17.11 -6.72 10.10
C ALA A 341 -16.09 -6.82 11.24
N LEU A 342 -16.02 -5.84 12.17
CA LEU A 342 -15.13 -5.93 13.33
C LEU A 342 -15.47 -7.11 14.26
N LEU A 343 -16.76 -7.42 14.44
CA LEU A 343 -17.20 -8.58 15.21
C LEU A 343 -16.73 -9.89 14.56
N GLU A 344 -16.89 -10.05 13.25
CA GLU A 344 -16.38 -11.21 12.50
C GLU A 344 -14.86 -11.34 12.63
N GLY A 345 -14.13 -10.21 12.58
CA GLY A 345 -12.68 -10.21 12.82
C GLY A 345 -12.30 -10.68 14.23
N ARG A 346 -13.07 -10.30 15.25
CA ARG A 346 -12.87 -10.76 16.63
C ARG A 346 -13.17 -12.26 16.78
N LEU A 347 -14.24 -12.74 16.15
CA LEU A 347 -14.57 -14.16 16.11
C LEU A 347 -13.45 -14.97 15.44
N ALA A 348 -12.84 -14.45 14.37
CA ALA A 348 -11.70 -15.10 13.73
C ALA A 348 -10.51 -15.25 14.70
N LEU A 349 -10.15 -14.20 15.45
CA LEU A 349 -9.07 -14.26 16.43
C LEU A 349 -9.34 -15.19 17.62
N SER A 350 -10.60 -15.55 17.88
CA SER A 350 -10.97 -16.54 18.91
C SER A 350 -10.69 -17.99 18.49
N THR A 351 -10.33 -18.22 17.22
CA THR A 351 -10.01 -19.55 16.69
C THR A 351 -8.54 -19.89 16.96
N GLU A 352 -8.27 -21.13 17.37
CA GLU A 352 -6.90 -21.61 17.59
C GLU A 352 -6.07 -21.60 16.28
N PRO A 353 -4.83 -21.09 16.32
CA PRO A 353 -3.96 -21.08 15.15
C PRO A 353 -3.49 -22.50 14.82
N HIS A 354 -3.38 -22.79 13.52
CA HIS A 354 -2.93 -24.10 13.04
C HIS A 354 -1.45 -24.11 12.61
N ALA A 355 -0.77 -22.95 12.70
CA ALA A 355 0.64 -22.78 12.39
C ALA A 355 1.26 -21.58 13.12
N SER A 356 2.59 -21.49 13.03
CA SER A 356 3.37 -20.32 13.42
C SER A 356 2.83 -19.05 12.75
N ARG A 357 2.95 -17.92 13.48
CA ARG A 357 2.50 -16.61 13.00
C ARG A 357 3.22 -16.21 11.71
N MET A 358 2.45 -15.77 10.72
CA MET A 358 3.01 -15.18 9.52
C MET A 358 3.61 -13.80 9.86
N PRO A 359 4.88 -13.51 9.52
CA PRO A 359 5.55 -12.27 9.91
C PRO A 359 4.85 -10.99 9.44
N ILE A 360 4.20 -11.03 8.27
CA ILE A 360 3.55 -9.87 7.65
C ILE A 360 2.14 -9.59 8.20
N LEU A 361 1.59 -10.46 9.05
CA LEU A 361 0.25 -10.32 9.61
C LEU A 361 0.24 -9.54 10.94
N PRO A 362 -0.88 -8.88 11.26
CA PRO A 362 -1.03 -8.16 12.52
C PRO A 362 -0.90 -9.08 13.74
N ILE A 363 -0.73 -8.47 14.91
CA ILE A 363 -0.70 -9.21 16.17
C ILE A 363 -2.09 -9.78 16.48
N ARG A 364 -2.14 -11.03 16.93
CA ARG A 364 -3.37 -11.76 17.27
C ARG A 364 -3.88 -11.33 18.64
N CYS A 365 -4.45 -10.13 18.75
CA CYS A 365 -5.06 -9.69 20.00
C CYS A 365 -6.19 -8.67 19.79
N ASP A 366 -7.11 -8.62 20.75
CA ASP A 366 -8.24 -7.70 20.75
C ASP A 366 -7.82 -6.23 20.74
N SER A 367 -6.72 -5.88 21.41
CA SER A 367 -6.21 -4.50 21.42
C SER A 367 -5.84 -4.00 20.03
N TRP A 368 -5.40 -4.88 19.11
CA TRP A 368 -5.15 -4.47 17.72
C TRP A 368 -6.46 -4.21 16.97
N LEU A 369 -7.48 -5.05 17.16
CA LEU A 369 -8.82 -4.80 16.61
C LEU A 369 -9.46 -3.54 17.19
N GLN A 370 -9.20 -3.22 18.46
CA GLN A 370 -9.60 -1.95 19.06
C GLN A 370 -8.96 -0.76 18.33
N LEU A 371 -7.67 -0.81 18.01
CA LEU A 371 -7.03 0.25 17.21
C LEU A 371 -7.66 0.38 15.82
N MET A 372 -8.00 -0.74 15.19
CA MET A 372 -8.72 -0.73 13.90
C MET A 372 -10.13 -0.14 14.03
N ASP A 373 -10.85 -0.40 15.12
CA ASP A 373 -12.13 0.25 15.44
C ASP A 373 -11.96 1.78 15.46
N GLY A 374 -10.92 2.26 16.13
CA GLY A 374 -10.54 3.68 16.17
C GLY A 374 -10.29 4.28 14.78
N VAL A 375 -9.54 3.58 13.93
CA VAL A 375 -9.32 4.00 12.53
C VAL A 375 -10.65 4.12 11.79
N THR A 376 -11.53 3.13 11.91
CA THR A 376 -12.83 3.15 11.20
C THR A 376 -13.79 4.21 11.74
N LEU A 377 -13.75 4.53 13.04
CA LEU A 377 -14.53 5.62 13.64
C LEU A 377 -14.03 6.99 13.19
N LEU A 378 -12.71 7.16 13.05
CA LEU A 378 -12.12 8.37 12.48
C LEU A 378 -12.54 8.55 11.02
N GLU A 379 -12.52 7.48 10.22
CA GLU A 379 -13.00 7.49 8.82
C GLU A 379 -14.50 7.81 8.70
N LEU A 380 -15.32 7.47 9.71
CA LEU A 380 -16.73 7.87 9.83
C LEU A 380 -16.93 9.33 10.29
N GLY A 381 -15.86 10.06 10.62
CA GLY A 381 -15.95 11.42 11.17
C GLY A 381 -16.38 11.48 12.64
N GLN A 382 -16.07 10.44 13.43
CA GLN A 382 -16.42 10.34 14.87
C GLN A 382 -15.17 10.33 15.76
N PRO A 383 -14.39 11.43 15.80
CA PRO A 383 -13.11 11.48 16.50
C PRO A 383 -13.24 11.30 18.02
N ASP A 384 -14.35 11.74 18.62
CA ASP A 384 -14.65 11.60 20.05
C ASP A 384 -14.72 10.12 20.48
N ARG A 385 -15.34 9.28 19.65
CA ARG A 385 -15.41 7.84 19.85
C ARG A 385 -14.09 7.16 19.49
N ALA A 386 -13.42 7.64 18.43
CA ALA A 386 -12.16 7.08 17.97
C ALA A 386 -11.04 7.21 19.01
N LEU A 387 -10.97 8.32 19.76
CA LEU A 387 -9.88 8.56 20.72
C LEU A 387 -9.76 7.44 21.77
N LYS A 388 -10.88 6.97 22.30
CA LYS A 388 -10.93 5.87 23.29
C LYS A 388 -10.36 4.55 22.73
N CYS A 389 -10.48 4.35 21.43
CA CYS A 389 -9.95 3.17 20.76
C CYS A 389 -8.42 3.20 20.64
N PHE A 390 -7.79 4.39 20.72
CA PHE A 390 -6.35 4.56 20.66
C PHE A 390 -5.63 4.49 22.02
N GLU A 391 -6.37 4.32 23.13
CA GLU A 391 -5.80 4.13 24.47
C GLU A 391 -4.65 3.10 24.53
N PRO A 392 -4.70 1.93 23.84
CA PRO A 392 -3.61 0.95 23.89
C PRO A 392 -2.25 1.43 23.37
N VAL A 393 -2.21 2.51 22.57
CA VAL A 393 -0.95 3.11 22.07
C VAL A 393 -0.59 4.42 22.76
N LEU A 394 -1.56 5.10 23.39
CA LEU A 394 -1.36 6.35 24.12
C LEU A 394 -0.96 6.12 25.59
N SER A 395 -1.43 5.05 26.19
CA SER A 395 -1.23 4.79 27.63
C SER A 395 0.07 4.05 27.92
N GLU A 396 0.86 4.58 28.85
CA GLU A 396 2.01 3.86 29.41
C GLU A 396 1.60 2.74 30.39
N GLN A 397 0.35 2.78 30.88
CA GLN A 397 -0.15 1.94 31.97
C GLN A 397 -0.76 0.61 31.50
N VAL A 398 -1.14 0.52 30.22
CA VAL A 398 -1.55 -0.75 29.60
C VAL A 398 -0.28 -1.58 29.36
N PRO A 399 -0.25 -2.89 29.65
CA PRO A 399 0.87 -3.75 29.25
C PRO A 399 1.15 -3.49 27.78
N GLN A 400 2.29 -2.85 27.48
CA GLN A 400 2.49 -2.21 26.18
C GLN A 400 2.16 -3.20 25.08
N LEU A 401 1.15 -2.86 24.26
CA LEU A 401 0.87 -3.62 23.07
C LEU A 401 2.16 -3.60 22.25
N ARG A 402 2.86 -4.74 22.21
CA ARG A 402 4.19 -4.86 21.60
C ARG A 402 4.08 -4.89 20.07
N LEU A 403 3.69 -3.75 19.52
CA LEU A 403 3.67 -3.51 18.08
C LEU A 403 5.09 -3.25 17.59
N PRO A 404 5.44 -3.68 16.37
CA PRO A 404 6.61 -3.18 15.68
C PRO A 404 6.60 -1.64 15.62
N PRO A 405 7.75 -0.93 15.73
CA PRO A 405 7.81 0.54 15.76
C PRO A 405 7.06 1.21 14.62
N CYS A 406 7.18 0.73 13.39
CA CYS A 406 6.47 1.28 12.23
C CYS A 406 4.94 1.11 12.32
N VAL A 407 4.47 0.01 12.92
CA VAL A 407 3.05 -0.26 13.16
C VAL A 407 2.53 0.59 14.32
N ARG A 408 3.31 0.75 15.40
CA ARG A 408 2.99 1.66 16.51
C ARG A 408 2.88 3.11 16.00
N ALA A 409 3.87 3.56 15.21
CA ALA A 409 3.88 4.88 14.60
C ALA A 409 2.65 5.12 13.73
N LEU A 410 2.21 4.14 12.93
CA LEU A 410 0.97 4.23 12.15
C LEU A 410 -0.23 4.57 13.05
N TYR A 411 -0.42 3.85 14.16
CA TYR A 411 -1.56 4.09 15.04
C TYR A 411 -1.43 5.36 15.89
N LEU A 412 -0.20 5.73 16.30
CA LEU A 412 0.05 7.03 16.94
C LEU A 412 -0.30 8.19 16.02
N LEU A 413 0.01 8.10 14.73
CA LEU A 413 -0.37 9.14 13.77
C LEU A 413 -1.89 9.24 13.59
N ARG A 414 -2.62 8.12 13.67
CA ARG A 414 -4.10 8.13 13.68
C ARG A 414 -4.68 8.68 14.98
N ALA A 415 -4.03 8.42 16.11
CA ALA A 415 -4.37 9.04 17.39
C ALA A 415 -4.13 10.56 17.34
N ALA A 416 -3.01 11.00 16.78
CA ALA A 416 -2.69 12.41 16.59
C ALA A 416 -3.71 13.13 15.69
N GLU A 417 -4.11 12.51 14.56
CA GLU A 417 -5.21 13.02 13.73
C GLU A 417 -6.49 13.23 14.54
N THR A 418 -6.79 12.28 15.42
CA THR A 418 -7.98 12.32 16.29
C THR A 418 -7.87 13.42 17.35
N GLN A 419 -6.73 13.55 18.03
CA GLN A 419 -6.47 14.58 19.04
C GLN A 419 -6.57 15.98 18.44
N VAL A 420 -5.93 16.22 17.29
CA VAL A 420 -6.00 17.51 16.58
C VAL A 420 -7.44 17.82 16.14
N ALA A 421 -8.19 16.83 15.64
CA ALA A 421 -9.59 17.02 15.27
C ALA A 421 -10.48 17.39 16.47
N LEU A 422 -10.11 17.00 17.69
CA LEU A 422 -10.79 17.37 18.94
C LEU A 422 -10.27 18.67 19.57
N GLY A 423 -9.31 19.34 18.93
CA GLY A 423 -8.72 20.58 19.42
C GLY A 423 -7.54 20.40 20.39
N ASP A 424 -7.12 19.16 20.67
CA ASP A 424 -5.95 18.87 21.49
C ASP A 424 -4.67 18.84 20.62
N ALA A 425 -4.27 20.04 20.19
CA ALA A 425 -3.11 20.21 19.32
C ALA A 425 -1.77 19.86 19.98
N ALA A 426 -1.67 20.01 21.31
CA ALA A 426 -0.45 19.69 22.06
C ALA A 426 -0.22 18.18 22.11
N ALA A 427 -1.23 17.40 22.53
CA ALA A 427 -1.14 15.95 22.54
C ALA A 427 -0.92 15.38 21.12
N GLY A 428 -1.59 15.98 20.12
CA GLY A 428 -1.36 15.64 18.71
C GLY A 428 0.08 15.87 18.27
N ALA A 429 0.72 16.96 18.70
CA ALA A 429 2.12 17.23 18.37
C ALA A 429 3.09 16.24 19.04
N GLU A 430 2.84 15.88 20.30
CA GLU A 430 3.63 14.88 21.04
C GLU A 430 3.54 13.50 20.37
N ALA A 431 2.35 13.05 20.00
CA ALA A 431 2.15 11.78 19.32
C ALA A 431 2.85 11.73 17.94
N VAL A 432 2.88 12.85 17.20
CA VAL A 432 3.66 12.95 15.96
C VAL A 432 5.17 12.88 16.22
N ALA A 433 5.66 13.51 17.28
CA ALA A 433 7.08 13.46 17.66
C ALA A 433 7.51 12.04 18.08
N GLU A 434 6.69 11.34 18.85
CA GLU A 434 6.93 9.93 19.20
C GLU A 434 6.94 9.05 17.95
N ALA A 435 5.95 9.21 17.06
CA ALA A 435 5.90 8.47 15.80
C ALA A 435 7.14 8.73 14.93
N ALA A 436 7.62 9.98 14.85
CA ALA A 436 8.84 10.32 14.11
C ALA A 436 10.09 9.63 14.68
N THR A 437 10.18 9.52 16.01
CA THR A 437 11.27 8.81 16.69
C THR A 437 11.25 7.31 16.34
N LEU A 438 10.07 6.68 16.38
CA LEU A 438 9.89 5.26 16.02
C LEU A 438 10.22 4.97 14.55
N LEU A 439 10.01 5.95 13.66
CA LEU A 439 10.31 5.83 12.24
C LEU A 439 11.78 6.10 11.90
N GLY A 440 12.57 6.64 12.83
CA GLY A 440 14.00 6.89 12.66
C GLY A 440 14.31 7.85 11.52
N GLY A 441 13.60 8.97 11.45
CA GLY A 441 13.82 10.01 10.43
C GLY A 441 13.07 9.80 9.12
N VAL A 442 12.38 8.67 8.95
CA VAL A 442 11.46 8.47 7.83
C VAL A 442 10.20 9.31 8.03
N ARG A 443 9.89 10.20 7.06
CA ARG A 443 8.66 10.98 7.06
C ARG A 443 7.48 10.11 6.59
N ALA A 444 6.46 9.99 7.45
CA ALA A 444 5.20 9.34 7.11
C ALA A 444 4.20 10.34 6.52
N ALA A 445 3.41 9.93 5.54
CA ALA A 445 2.43 10.80 4.90
C ALA A 445 1.37 11.34 5.86
N ALA A 446 0.94 10.52 6.83
CA ALA A 446 0.01 10.95 7.87
C ALA A 446 0.60 12.05 8.76
N SER A 447 1.92 12.03 9.03
CA SER A 447 2.61 13.08 9.79
C SER A 447 2.49 14.44 9.09
N GLU A 448 2.69 14.50 7.78
CA GLU A 448 2.55 15.74 6.99
C GLU A 448 1.13 16.31 7.06
N ARG A 449 0.10 15.46 7.03
CA ARG A 449 -1.29 15.91 7.16
C ARG A 449 -1.56 16.52 8.54
N VAL A 450 -1.10 15.88 9.61
CA VAL A 450 -1.26 16.38 10.97
C VAL A 450 -0.46 17.67 11.17
N ARG A 451 0.80 17.72 10.72
CA ARG A 451 1.64 18.92 10.75
C ARG A 451 0.98 20.11 10.05
N LEU A 452 0.37 19.88 8.88
CA LEU A 452 -0.37 20.92 8.16
C LEU A 452 -1.52 21.48 9.01
N ALA A 453 -2.31 20.61 9.64
CA ALA A 453 -3.40 21.01 10.53
C ALA A 453 -2.89 21.77 11.77
N LEU A 454 -1.76 21.34 12.33
CA LEU A 454 -1.12 21.95 13.49
C LEU A 454 -0.57 23.36 13.23
N ARG A 455 -0.39 23.80 11.97
CA ARG A 455 0.09 25.17 11.68
C ARG A 455 -0.80 26.26 12.26
N ALA A 456 -2.10 26.01 12.41
CA ALA A 456 -3.03 26.94 13.07
C ALA A 456 -2.74 27.13 14.57
N TYR A 457 -1.97 26.21 15.17
CA TYR A 457 -1.65 26.15 16.60
C TYR A 457 -0.17 26.45 16.88
N SER A 458 0.55 27.14 15.97
CA SER A 458 1.98 27.47 16.10
C SER A 458 2.35 28.32 17.32
N HIS A 459 1.35 28.89 17.99
CA HIS A 459 1.51 29.62 19.24
C HIS A 459 1.87 28.68 20.41
N LEU A 460 1.46 27.41 20.37
CA LEU A 460 1.78 26.41 21.39
C LEU A 460 3.26 25.97 21.30
N PRO A 461 3.98 25.82 22.43
CA PRO A 461 5.39 25.45 22.44
C PRO A 461 5.69 24.10 21.76
N GLU A 462 4.90 23.08 22.06
CA GLU A 462 5.07 21.70 21.57
C GLU A 462 4.90 21.65 20.05
N VAL A 463 3.88 22.35 19.55
CA VAL A 463 3.62 22.50 18.12
C VAL A 463 4.76 23.25 17.43
N ARG A 464 5.23 24.35 18.02
CA ARG A 464 6.34 25.13 17.46
C ARG A 464 7.62 24.31 17.38
N GLN A 465 7.94 23.56 18.44
CA GLN A 465 9.09 22.66 18.47
C GLN A 465 8.98 21.60 17.38
N LEU A 466 7.83 20.94 17.24
CA LEU A 466 7.60 19.94 16.20
C LEU A 466 7.77 20.55 14.80
N LEU A 467 7.16 21.71 14.52
CA LEU A 467 7.26 22.36 13.22
C LEU A 467 8.67 22.90 12.91
N SER A 468 9.47 23.18 13.94
CA SER A 468 10.87 23.63 13.80
C SER A 468 11.90 22.51 13.63
N SER A 469 11.53 21.27 13.92
CA SER A 469 12.42 20.09 13.81
C SER A 469 12.52 19.53 12.38
N GLU A 470 12.28 20.37 11.38
CA GLU A 470 12.60 20.10 9.96
C GLU A 470 14.05 20.44 9.65
#